data_AF-A0A8S3R0N1-F1
#
_entry.id   AF-A0A8S3R0N1-F1
#
_cell.length_a   1.000
_cell.length_b   1.000
_cell.length_c   1.000
_cell.angle_alpha   90.00
_cell.angle_beta   90.00
_cell.angle_gamma   90.00
#
_symmetry.space_group_name_H-M   'P 1'
#
loop_
_entity.id
_entity.type
_entity.pdbx_description
1 polymer ?
#
loop_
_entity_poly.entity_id
_entity_poly.type
_entity_poly.pdbx_seq_one_letter_code
_entity_poly.pdbx_strand_id
1 'polypeptide(L)'
;MQRYKAERNELKVDRQRLEKLLANLVGERNDLAQNLQRKEFENTKLIERNQNLETRDKNELLEEQKNNRKLVKDNESLKEKIFEIENKSKSAKRHVYGQEDEGFTDLNMWKTNTSSLPERYSLGGGKSDTEKENISLRNELTEALKKYRKNKTRIWLNKSKEDHKKLQRGQDELQGNLREKSNELRGSETQIRKLEADILFLQNTKTENDQLKESLREIEGVKREFENLEKRCHKETSDRMSSGNISTKYKEDNDRLRKERNDARTELQRVLKGRRIFISKPKYREGSC
;
A
#
# COMPACT_ATOMS: atom_id res chain seq x y z
N MET A 1 -36.97 -25.79 -48.29
CA MET A 1 -36.66 -24.41 -48.76
C MET A 1 -37.10 -23.30 -47.79
N GLN A 2 -38.23 -23.40 -47.09
CA GLN A 2 -38.69 -22.35 -46.13
C GLN A 2 -37.81 -22.20 -44.88
N ARG A 3 -37.29 -23.31 -44.31
CA ARG A 3 -36.39 -23.27 -43.14
C ARG A 3 -35.10 -22.47 -43.39
N TYR A 4 -34.46 -22.68 -44.54
CA TYR A 4 -33.28 -21.90 -44.97
C TYR A 4 -33.55 -20.39 -45.12
N LYS A 5 -34.77 -20.00 -45.51
CA LYS A 5 -35.14 -18.57 -45.60
C LYS A 5 -35.32 -17.95 -44.22
N ALA A 6 -35.88 -18.69 -43.26
CA ALA A 6 -35.99 -18.25 -41.87
C ALA A 6 -34.62 -18.10 -41.20
N GLU A 7 -33.77 -19.13 -41.33
CA GLU A 7 -32.41 -19.15 -40.76
C GLU A 7 -31.52 -18.04 -41.34
N ARG A 8 -31.65 -17.74 -42.65
CA ARG A 8 -30.95 -16.61 -43.29
C ARG A 8 -31.44 -15.25 -42.79
N ASN A 9 -32.72 -15.12 -42.42
CA ASN A 9 -33.27 -13.89 -41.87
C ASN A 9 -32.84 -13.69 -40.42
N GLU A 10 -32.81 -14.76 -39.61
CA GLU A 10 -32.27 -14.72 -38.25
C GLU A 10 -30.80 -14.30 -38.24
N LEU A 11 -29.96 -14.91 -39.10
CA LEU A 11 -28.55 -14.53 -39.23
C LEU A 11 -28.35 -13.06 -39.65
N LYS A 12 -29.26 -12.49 -40.46
CA LYS A 12 -29.22 -11.06 -40.81
C LYS A 12 -29.55 -10.17 -39.62
N VAL A 13 -30.55 -10.54 -38.82
CA VAL A 13 -30.95 -9.80 -37.62
C VAL A 13 -29.83 -9.85 -36.58
N ASP A 14 -29.23 -11.02 -36.35
CA ASP A 14 -28.14 -11.18 -35.41
C ASP A 14 -26.88 -10.43 -35.86
N ARG A 15 -26.58 -10.42 -37.15
CA ARG A 15 -25.50 -9.58 -37.69
C ARG A 15 -25.73 -8.08 -37.43
N GLN A 16 -26.94 -7.58 -37.65
CA GLN A 16 -27.27 -6.17 -37.37
C GLN A 16 -27.19 -5.84 -35.87
N ARG A 17 -27.57 -6.78 -35.00
CA ARG A 17 -27.42 -6.64 -33.54
C ARG A 17 -25.95 -6.58 -33.14
N LEU A 18 -25.12 -7.46 -33.70
CA LEU A 18 -23.67 -7.47 -33.45
C LEU A 18 -22.99 -6.21 -33.97
N GLU A 19 -23.36 -5.70 -35.15
CA GLU A 19 -22.82 -4.44 -35.69
C GLU A 19 -23.17 -3.24 -34.79
N LYS A 20 -24.38 -3.18 -34.23
CA LYS A 20 -24.76 -2.15 -33.24
C LYS A 20 -23.97 -2.27 -31.94
N LEU A 21 -23.79 -3.49 -31.42
CA LEU A 21 -23.00 -3.73 -30.21
C LEU A 21 -21.54 -3.35 -30.42
N LEU A 22 -20.95 -3.68 -31.57
CA LEU A 22 -19.59 -3.28 -31.93
C LEU A 22 -19.45 -1.76 -32.02
N ALA A 23 -20.41 -1.07 -32.64
CA ALA A 23 -20.39 0.40 -32.72
C ALA A 23 -20.42 1.04 -31.32
N ASN A 24 -21.26 0.53 -30.41
CA ASN A 24 -21.33 1.01 -29.03
C ASN A 24 -20.01 0.76 -28.28
N LEU A 25 -19.46 -0.46 -28.36
CA LEU A 25 -18.19 -0.80 -27.71
C LEU A 25 -17.01 0.03 -28.23
N VAL A 26 -16.99 0.33 -29.54
CA VAL A 26 -15.96 1.21 -30.13
C VAL A 26 -16.13 2.65 -29.63
N GLY A 27 -17.36 3.13 -29.49
CA GLY A 27 -17.67 4.44 -28.89
C GLY A 27 -17.18 4.53 -27.44
N GLU A 28 -17.57 3.57 -26.60
CA GLU A 28 -17.13 3.50 -25.21
C GLU A 28 -15.60 3.42 -25.07
N ARG A 29 -14.95 2.64 -25.94
CA ARG A 29 -13.48 2.55 -25.99
C ARG A 29 -12.84 3.91 -26.30
N ASN A 30 -13.39 4.65 -27.27
CA ASN A 30 -12.86 5.96 -27.65
C ASN A 30 -13.04 6.99 -26.54
N ASP A 31 -14.20 7.00 -25.88
CA ASP A 31 -14.47 7.87 -24.73
C ASP A 31 -13.53 7.55 -23.57
N LEU A 32 -13.30 6.26 -23.30
CA LEU A 32 -12.32 5.81 -22.30
C LEU A 32 -10.89 6.25 -22.67
N ALA A 33 -10.49 6.13 -23.93
CA ALA A 33 -9.17 6.54 -24.39
C ALA A 33 -8.96 8.06 -24.26
N GLN A 34 -9.96 8.87 -24.63
CA GLN A 34 -9.89 10.33 -24.45
C GLN A 34 -9.85 10.72 -22.97
N ASN A 35 -10.62 10.05 -22.12
CA ASN A 35 -10.59 10.29 -20.68
C ASN A 35 -9.24 9.91 -20.06
N LEU A 36 -8.62 8.81 -20.50
CA LEU A 36 -7.27 8.44 -20.09
C LEU A 36 -6.24 9.49 -20.50
N GLN A 37 -6.25 9.94 -21.76
CA GLN A 37 -5.33 10.99 -22.23
C GLN A 37 -5.49 12.31 -21.46
N ARG A 38 -6.72 12.73 -21.15
CA ARG A 38 -6.97 13.92 -20.32
C ARG A 38 -6.39 13.76 -18.92
N LYS A 39 -6.62 12.60 -18.29
CA LYS A 39 -6.09 12.30 -16.95
C LYS A 39 -4.56 12.23 -16.94
N GLU A 40 -3.95 11.64 -17.97
CA GLU A 40 -2.49 11.58 -18.10
C GLU A 40 -1.88 12.98 -18.21
N PHE A 41 -2.50 13.87 -19.00
CA PHE A 41 -2.10 15.26 -19.14
C PHE A 41 -2.25 16.07 -17.84
N GLU A 42 -3.36 15.91 -17.14
CA GLU A 42 -3.56 16.52 -15.82
C GLU A 42 -2.50 16.04 -14.82
N ASN A 43 -2.21 14.74 -14.83
CA ASN A 43 -1.20 14.16 -13.94
C ASN A 43 0.21 14.68 -14.25
N THR A 44 0.57 14.86 -15.53
CA THR A 44 1.87 15.46 -15.91
C THR A 44 1.99 16.89 -15.41
N LYS A 45 0.94 17.71 -15.56
CA LYS A 45 0.91 19.08 -15.01
C LYS A 45 1.05 19.11 -13.48
N LEU A 46 0.44 18.17 -12.78
CA LEU A 46 0.58 18.06 -11.33
C LEU A 46 2.01 17.69 -10.92
N ILE A 47 2.65 16.77 -11.64
CA ILE A 47 4.05 16.40 -11.42
C ILE A 47 4.97 17.62 -11.60
N GLU A 48 4.83 18.35 -12.71
CA GLU A 48 5.62 19.58 -12.96
C GLU A 48 5.40 20.64 -11.87
N ARG A 49 4.14 20.85 -11.46
CA ARG A 49 3.81 21.79 -10.38
C ARG A 49 4.45 21.39 -9.05
N ASN A 50 4.43 20.10 -8.71
CA ASN A 50 5.04 19.59 -7.49
C ASN A 50 6.57 19.75 -7.51
N GLN A 51 7.22 19.47 -8.63
CA GLN A 51 8.67 19.70 -8.79
C GLN A 51 9.04 21.18 -8.65
N ASN A 52 8.22 22.08 -9.19
CA ASN A 52 8.42 23.53 -9.05
C ASN A 52 8.21 24.01 -7.60
N LEU A 53 7.27 23.42 -6.86
CA LEU A 53 7.07 23.71 -5.44
C LEU A 53 8.26 23.22 -4.60
N GLU A 54 8.74 21.99 -4.82
CA GLU A 54 9.91 21.45 -4.12
C GLU A 54 11.18 22.28 -4.34
N THR A 55 11.41 22.75 -5.56
CA THR A 55 12.58 23.59 -5.88
C THR A 55 12.47 24.96 -5.23
N ARG A 56 11.28 25.56 -5.20
CA ARG A 56 11.03 26.81 -4.48
C ARG A 56 11.27 26.65 -2.98
N ASP A 57 10.71 25.62 -2.36
CA ASP A 57 10.87 25.35 -0.94
C ASP A 57 12.35 25.12 -0.55
N LYS A 58 13.12 24.43 -1.41
CA LYS A 58 14.57 24.25 -1.23
C LYS A 58 15.32 25.58 -1.27
N ASN A 59 14.99 26.46 -2.22
CA ASN A 59 15.63 27.77 -2.34
C ASN A 59 15.30 28.69 -1.15
N GLU A 60 14.03 28.71 -0.71
CA GLU A 60 13.60 29.46 0.46
C GLU A 60 14.32 28.96 1.74
N LEU A 61 14.48 27.63 1.89
CA LEU A 61 15.21 27.04 3.02
C LEU A 61 16.70 27.40 3.01
N LEU A 62 17.34 27.43 1.83
CA LEU A 62 18.74 27.83 1.67
C LEU A 62 18.96 29.29 2.06
N GLU A 63 18.07 30.19 1.66
CA GLU A 63 18.15 31.61 2.06
C GLU A 63 17.86 31.81 3.56
N GLU A 64 16.90 31.09 4.14
CA GLU A 64 16.68 31.07 5.60
C GLU A 64 17.95 30.62 6.35
N GLN A 65 18.64 29.57 5.87
CA GLN A 65 19.88 29.09 6.47
C GLN A 65 21.03 30.10 6.38
N LYS A 66 21.21 30.76 5.23
CA LYS A 66 22.22 31.82 5.07
C LYS A 66 21.97 32.97 6.04
N ASN A 67 20.71 33.41 6.14
CA ASN A 67 20.31 34.47 7.07
C ASN A 67 20.53 34.09 8.54
N ASN A 68 20.25 32.83 8.90
CA ASN A 68 20.53 32.32 10.25
C ASN A 68 22.02 32.30 10.57
N ARG A 69 22.87 31.83 9.65
CA ARG A 69 24.34 31.85 9.83
C ARG A 69 24.85 33.27 10.03
N LYS A 70 24.33 34.24 9.27
CA LYS A 70 24.66 35.65 9.43
C LYS A 70 24.25 36.18 10.80
N LEU A 71 23.02 35.91 11.24
CA LEU A 71 22.53 36.32 12.56
C LEU A 71 23.37 35.76 13.70
N VAL A 72 23.81 34.51 13.62
CA VAL A 72 24.70 33.90 14.63
C VAL A 72 26.03 34.63 14.70
N LYS A 73 26.68 34.87 13.55
CA LYS A 73 27.95 35.61 13.48
C LYS A 73 27.82 37.05 14.00
N ASP A 74 26.76 37.76 13.59
CA ASP A 74 26.47 39.11 14.09
C ASP A 74 26.29 39.10 15.61
N ASN A 75 25.68 38.04 16.16
CA ASN A 75 25.46 37.91 17.59
C ASN A 75 26.75 37.58 18.37
N GLU A 76 27.68 36.83 17.78
CA GLU A 76 29.01 36.59 18.34
C GLU A 76 29.84 37.88 18.37
N SER A 77 29.87 38.62 17.26
CA SER A 77 30.55 39.93 17.20
C SER A 77 29.96 40.93 18.21
N LEU A 78 28.64 40.91 18.44
CA LEU A 78 28.03 41.74 19.48
C LEU A 78 28.47 41.34 20.89
N LYS A 79 28.68 40.05 21.19
CA LYS A 79 29.23 39.62 22.48
C LYS A 79 30.63 40.18 22.70
N GLU A 80 31.49 40.08 21.68
CA GLU A 80 32.86 40.60 21.74
C GLU A 80 32.86 42.13 21.96
N LYS A 81 32.03 42.87 21.23
CA LYS A 81 31.87 44.32 21.42
C LYS A 81 31.37 44.71 22.81
N ILE A 82 30.38 43.97 23.34
CA ILE A 82 29.89 44.18 24.71
C ILE A 82 31.03 43.99 25.70
N PHE A 83 31.82 42.91 25.55
CA PHE A 83 32.96 42.62 26.41
C PHE A 83 34.04 43.71 26.34
N GLU A 84 34.36 44.22 25.15
CA GLU A 84 35.30 45.34 24.97
C GLU A 84 34.82 46.63 25.65
N ILE A 85 33.54 46.99 25.48
CA ILE A 85 32.95 48.19 26.11
C ILE A 85 32.96 48.05 27.64
N GLU A 86 32.63 46.87 28.16
CA GLU A 86 32.70 46.58 29.60
C GLU A 86 34.11 46.73 30.15
N ASN A 87 35.14 46.26 29.43
CA ASN A 87 36.53 46.41 29.84
C ASN A 87 36.99 47.87 29.77
N LYS A 88 36.63 48.62 28.73
CA LYS A 88 36.91 50.07 28.63
C LYS A 88 36.24 50.86 29.75
N SER A 89 34.99 50.54 30.08
CA SER A 89 34.27 51.15 31.20
C SER A 89 34.91 50.84 32.56
N LYS A 90 35.38 49.60 32.78
CA LYS A 90 36.14 49.21 33.98
C LYS A 90 37.48 49.94 34.10
N SER A 91 38.18 50.16 32.98
CA SER A 91 39.43 50.91 32.94
C SER A 91 39.20 52.40 33.23
N ALA A 92 38.17 52.99 32.62
CA ALA A 92 37.80 54.39 32.85
C ALA A 92 37.39 54.67 34.31
N LYS A 93 36.71 53.72 34.97
CA LYS A 93 36.39 53.84 36.41
C LYS A 93 37.62 53.83 37.31
N ARG A 94 38.64 53.01 37.02
CA ARG A 94 39.91 52.97 37.76
C ARG A 94 40.72 54.26 37.66
N HIS A 95 40.52 55.05 36.59
CA HIS A 95 41.18 56.34 36.42
C HIS A 95 40.46 57.51 37.11
N VAL A 96 39.14 57.39 37.34
CA VAL A 96 38.33 58.46 37.97
C VAL A 96 38.23 58.30 39.48
N TYR A 97 38.26 57.05 39.97
CA TYR A 97 38.30 56.72 41.39
C TYR A 97 39.55 55.88 41.63
N GLY A 98 40.51 56.40 42.40
CA GLY A 98 41.73 55.68 42.75
C GLY A 98 41.45 54.29 43.32
N GLN A 99 42.42 53.39 43.15
CA GLN A 99 42.44 51.99 43.58
C GLN A 99 41.60 51.71 44.82
N GLU A 100 40.53 50.91 44.68
CA GLU A 100 40.12 49.93 45.68
C GLU A 100 39.56 48.67 44.98
N ASP A 101 40.34 47.60 45.11
CA ASP A 101 40.01 46.22 45.43
C ASP A 101 38.92 45.40 44.70
N GLU A 102 39.25 44.11 44.72
CA GLU A 102 38.69 42.98 44.02
C GLU A 102 37.21 42.73 44.35
N GLY A 103 36.44 42.35 43.34
CA GLY A 103 35.09 41.83 43.51
C GLY A 103 34.02 42.61 42.78
N PHE A 104 33.91 42.42 41.46
CA PHE A 104 32.66 42.72 40.74
C PHE A 104 32.30 41.59 39.79
N THR A 105 32.17 40.39 40.37
CA THR A 105 31.35 39.32 39.82
C THR A 105 29.91 39.63 40.16
N ASP A 106 29.15 40.17 39.21
CA ASP A 106 27.83 39.63 38.87
C ASP A 106 27.15 40.44 37.77
N LEU A 107 26.88 39.73 36.67
CA LEU A 107 26.15 40.19 35.48
C LEU A 107 24.65 40.46 35.74
N ASN A 108 24.21 40.43 37.00
CA ASN A 108 22.79 40.51 37.41
C ASN A 108 22.36 41.85 38.02
N MET A 109 23.25 42.83 38.20
CA MET A 109 22.93 44.11 38.86
C MET A 109 22.48 45.25 37.94
N TRP A 110 22.34 45.03 36.63
CA TRP A 110 21.85 46.06 35.68
C TRP A 110 20.32 46.03 35.48
N LYS A 111 19.58 45.56 36.48
CA LYS A 111 18.15 45.80 36.62
C LYS A 111 17.94 46.52 37.94
N THR A 112 17.21 47.63 37.88
CA THR A 112 16.82 48.53 38.99
C THR A 112 17.96 49.34 39.63
N ASN A 113 18.30 50.47 39.00
CA ASN A 113 18.53 51.74 39.72
C ASN A 113 18.60 52.89 38.70
N THR A 114 17.44 53.34 38.25
CA THR A 114 17.25 54.63 37.56
C THR A 114 16.53 55.64 38.44
N SER A 115 16.49 55.45 39.76
CA SER A 115 15.91 56.41 40.69
C SER A 115 16.79 56.52 41.92
N SER A 116 17.15 57.77 42.24
CA SER A 116 17.94 58.25 43.38
C SER A 116 19.43 57.87 43.45
N LEU A 117 20.26 58.65 42.76
CA LEU A 117 21.49 59.16 43.38
C LEU A 117 21.15 60.52 44.02
N PRO A 118 21.67 60.86 45.21
CA PRO A 118 21.34 62.11 45.88
C PRO A 118 21.89 63.28 45.06
N GLU A 119 21.03 64.26 44.76
CA GLU A 119 21.45 65.61 44.37
C GLU A 119 22.35 66.18 45.47
N ARG A 120 23.67 66.09 45.31
CA ARG A 120 24.58 67.03 45.98
C ARG A 120 25.70 67.45 45.04
N TYR A 121 25.82 68.77 44.95
CA TYR A 121 26.78 69.59 44.23
C TYR A 121 26.48 69.82 42.74
N SER A 122 25.44 70.61 42.51
CA SER A 122 25.40 71.53 41.37
C SER A 122 26.35 72.69 41.67
N LEU A 123 27.58 72.60 41.17
CA LEU A 123 28.44 73.76 40.92
C LEU A 123 28.88 73.66 39.46
N GLY A 124 28.63 74.73 38.71
CA GLY A 124 28.78 74.77 37.26
C GLY A 124 30.16 74.35 36.77
N GLY A 125 30.17 73.46 35.79
CA GLY A 125 31.34 73.04 35.04
C GLY A 125 30.85 72.15 33.91
N GLY A 126 31.24 72.46 32.67
CA GLY A 126 30.91 71.61 31.54
C GLY A 126 31.33 70.18 31.84
N LYS A 127 30.47 69.20 31.49
CA LYS A 127 30.78 67.76 31.63
C LYS A 127 32.22 67.53 31.19
N SER A 128 33.06 67.01 32.08
CA SER A 128 34.43 66.68 31.72
C SER A 128 34.41 65.71 30.53
N ASP A 129 35.44 65.73 29.69
CA ASP A 129 35.44 64.85 28.52
C ASP A 129 35.36 63.37 28.90
N THR A 130 35.84 63.02 30.11
CA THR A 130 35.67 61.70 30.74
C THR A 130 34.21 61.35 31.04
N GLU A 131 33.39 62.32 31.47
CA GLU A 131 31.98 62.09 31.80
C GLU A 131 31.12 61.98 30.52
N LYS A 132 31.47 62.73 29.47
CA LYS A 132 30.87 62.58 28.12
C LYS A 132 31.20 61.23 27.50
N GLU A 133 32.45 60.78 27.61
CA GLU A 133 32.90 59.48 27.12
C GLU A 133 32.19 58.32 27.84
N ASN A 134 32.00 58.43 29.16
CA ASN A 134 31.29 57.42 29.96
C ASN A 134 29.80 57.33 29.60
N ILE A 135 29.14 58.47 29.32
CA ILE A 135 27.75 58.49 28.82
C ILE A 135 27.67 57.85 27.42
N SER A 136 28.64 58.13 26.54
CA SER A 136 28.71 57.53 25.20
C SER A 136 28.85 56.00 25.27
N LEU A 137 29.78 55.50 26.07
CA LEU A 137 29.99 54.06 26.26
C LEU A 137 28.75 53.36 26.85
N ARG A 138 28.02 54.01 27.76
CA ARG A 138 26.75 53.47 28.29
C ARG A 138 25.65 53.38 27.22
N ASN A 139 25.55 54.38 26.35
CA ASN A 139 24.58 54.37 25.24
C ASN A 139 24.94 53.28 24.22
N GLU A 140 26.22 53.16 23.86
CA GLU A 140 26.70 52.09 22.97
C GLU A 140 26.46 50.69 23.57
N LEU A 141 26.75 50.50 24.86
CA LEU A 141 26.47 49.24 25.56
C LEU A 141 24.99 48.90 25.55
N THR A 142 24.13 49.90 25.81
CA THR A 142 22.67 49.71 25.84
C THR A 142 22.14 49.29 24.47
N GLU A 143 22.59 49.92 23.39
CA GLU A 143 22.19 49.56 22.03
C GLU A 143 22.75 48.20 21.59
N ALA A 144 24.00 47.88 21.95
CA ALA A 144 24.59 46.57 21.69
C ALA A 144 23.82 45.45 22.42
N LEU A 145 23.47 45.65 23.70
CA LEU A 145 22.68 44.70 24.48
C LEU A 145 21.27 44.50 23.93
N LYS A 146 20.59 45.57 23.48
CA LYS A 146 19.28 45.47 22.82
C LYS A 146 19.36 44.62 21.55
N LYS A 147 20.35 44.89 20.68
CA LYS A 147 20.57 44.12 19.44
C LYS A 147 20.91 42.66 19.74
N TYR A 148 21.80 42.42 20.70
CA TYR A 148 22.20 41.08 21.12
C TYR A 148 21.01 40.24 21.61
N ARG A 149 20.16 40.80 22.47
CA ARG A 149 18.95 40.12 22.97
C ARG A 149 17.98 39.81 21.82
N LYS A 150 17.72 40.78 20.94
CA LYS A 150 16.83 40.59 19.77
C LYS A 150 17.34 39.48 18.85
N ASN A 151 18.64 39.46 18.57
CA ASN A 151 19.27 38.43 17.75
C ASN A 151 19.20 37.05 18.43
N LYS A 152 19.45 36.97 19.74
CA LYS A 152 19.34 35.72 20.51
C LYS A 152 17.94 35.12 20.45
N THR A 153 16.90 35.92 20.63
CA THR A 153 15.51 35.47 20.52
C THR A 153 15.19 34.98 19.11
N ARG A 154 15.68 35.69 18.07
CA ARG A 154 15.45 35.32 16.68
C ARG A 154 16.13 34.00 16.30
N ILE A 155 17.37 33.79 16.76
CA ILE A 155 18.09 32.51 16.59
C ILE A 155 17.33 31.37 17.26
N TRP A 156 16.84 31.56 18.48
CA TRP A 156 16.07 30.56 19.20
C TRP A 156 14.77 30.19 18.48
N LEU A 157 14.00 31.19 18.03
CA LEU A 157 12.77 30.98 17.26
C LEU A 157 13.03 30.23 15.95
N ASN A 158 14.11 30.60 15.24
CA ASN A 158 14.44 29.95 13.97
C ASN A 158 14.87 28.50 14.17
N LYS A 159 15.63 28.20 15.23
CA LYS A 159 15.98 26.83 15.60
C LYS A 159 14.74 26.00 15.94
N SER A 160 13.84 26.54 16.76
CA SER A 160 12.58 25.88 17.11
C SER A 160 11.71 25.58 15.88
N LYS A 161 11.60 26.51 14.93
CA LYS A 161 10.90 26.29 13.66
C LYS A 161 11.55 25.18 12.82
N GLU A 162 12.87 25.14 12.77
CA GLU A 162 13.59 24.10 12.03
C GLU A 162 13.38 22.72 12.65
N ASP A 163 13.42 22.62 13.98
CA ASP A 163 13.16 21.38 14.70
C ASP A 163 11.71 20.90 14.48
N HIS A 164 10.74 21.83 14.47
CA HIS A 164 9.35 21.49 14.15
C HIS A 164 9.19 21.01 12.69
N LYS A 165 9.85 21.66 11.71
CA LYS A 165 9.86 21.19 10.30
C LYS A 165 10.47 19.78 10.18
N LYS A 166 11.52 19.46 10.94
CA LYS A 166 12.13 18.12 10.96
C LYS A 166 11.18 17.07 11.54
N LEU A 167 10.53 17.39 12.64
CA LEU A 167 9.53 16.51 13.25
C LEU A 167 8.36 16.25 12.30
N GLN A 168 7.86 17.29 11.62
CA GLN A 168 6.77 17.15 10.65
C GLN A 168 7.18 16.22 9.49
N ARG A 169 8.36 16.40 8.92
CA ARG A 169 8.87 15.50 7.86
C ARG A 169 8.98 14.06 8.33
N GLY A 170 9.52 13.85 9.53
CA GLY A 170 9.60 12.50 10.12
C GLY A 170 8.21 11.88 10.34
N GLN A 171 7.22 12.68 10.75
CA GLN A 171 5.84 12.23 10.87
C GLN A 171 5.23 11.85 9.51
N ASP A 172 5.44 12.67 8.48
CA ASP A 172 4.94 12.43 7.13
C ASP A 172 5.57 11.16 6.52
N GLU A 173 6.89 10.96 6.71
CA GLU A 173 7.60 9.74 6.29
C GLU A 173 7.07 8.49 7.00
N LEU A 174 6.88 8.55 8.32
CA LEU A 174 6.29 7.44 9.09
C LEU A 174 4.86 7.14 8.63
N GLN A 175 4.06 8.17 8.36
CA GLN A 175 2.71 7.98 7.85
C GLN A 175 2.71 7.37 6.44
N GLY A 176 3.66 7.77 5.58
CA GLY A 176 3.88 7.17 4.27
C GLY A 176 4.21 5.68 4.37
N ASN A 177 5.21 5.34 5.20
CA ASN A 177 5.62 3.95 5.45
C ASN A 177 4.46 3.10 6.00
N LEU A 178 3.66 3.65 6.91
CA LEU A 178 2.51 2.96 7.48
C LEU A 178 1.43 2.67 6.43
N ARG A 179 1.18 3.62 5.51
CA ARG A 179 0.26 3.40 4.38
C ARG A 179 0.77 2.33 3.42
N GLU A 180 2.06 2.34 3.09
CA GLU A 180 2.68 1.33 2.23
C GLU A 180 2.55 -0.07 2.85
N LYS A 181 2.93 -0.22 4.13
CA LYS A 181 2.79 -1.48 4.86
C LYS A 181 1.34 -1.95 4.99
N SER A 182 0.41 -1.02 5.18
CA SER A 182 -1.03 -1.35 5.19
C SER A 182 -1.50 -1.89 3.84
N ASN A 183 -1.02 -1.32 2.73
CA ASN A 183 -1.34 -1.80 1.39
C ASN A 183 -0.71 -3.18 1.10
N GLU A 184 0.55 -3.40 1.50
CA GLU A 184 1.21 -4.71 1.40
C GLU A 184 0.43 -5.80 2.17
N LEU A 185 -0.01 -5.48 3.39
CA LEU A 185 -0.79 -6.38 4.22
C LEU A 185 -2.11 -6.75 3.53
N ARG A 186 -2.83 -5.76 2.99
CA ARG A 186 -4.09 -5.98 2.26
C ARG A 186 -3.89 -6.86 1.01
N GLY A 187 -2.78 -6.66 0.30
CA GLY A 187 -2.40 -7.51 -0.83
C GLY A 187 -2.19 -8.96 -0.39
N SER A 188 -1.46 -9.16 0.70
CA SER A 188 -1.20 -10.48 1.28
C SER A 188 -2.49 -11.16 1.76
N GLU A 189 -3.39 -10.44 2.44
CA GLU A 189 -4.70 -10.95 2.86
C GLU A 189 -5.55 -11.42 1.67
N THR A 190 -5.50 -10.69 0.55
CA THR A 190 -6.22 -11.07 -0.67
C THR A 190 -5.66 -12.37 -1.26
N GLN A 191 -4.33 -12.53 -1.24
CA GLN A 191 -3.68 -13.75 -1.69
C GLN A 191 -4.02 -14.94 -0.79
N ILE A 192 -4.07 -14.75 0.53
CA ILE A 192 -4.49 -15.79 1.47
C ILE A 192 -5.91 -16.27 1.16
N ARG A 193 -6.87 -15.35 0.98
CA ARG A 193 -8.26 -15.73 0.63
C ARG A 193 -8.35 -16.53 -0.66
N LYS A 194 -7.51 -16.20 -1.65
CA LYS A 194 -7.44 -16.97 -2.90
C LYS A 194 -6.92 -18.39 -2.65
N LEU A 195 -5.85 -18.52 -1.87
CA LEU A 195 -5.29 -19.83 -1.51
C LEU A 195 -6.28 -20.67 -0.69
N GLU A 196 -7.02 -20.05 0.24
CA GLU A 196 -8.08 -20.73 1.00
C GLU A 196 -9.19 -21.28 0.08
N ALA A 197 -9.61 -20.49 -0.92
CA ALA A 197 -10.57 -20.94 -1.92
C ALA A 197 -10.04 -22.10 -2.78
N ASP A 198 -8.77 -22.02 -3.20
CA ASP A 198 -8.11 -23.09 -3.96
C ASP A 198 -8.01 -24.39 -3.12
N ILE A 199 -7.71 -24.28 -1.82
CA ILE A 199 -7.68 -25.43 -0.90
C ILE A 199 -9.06 -26.08 -0.80
N LEU A 200 -10.13 -25.30 -0.62
CA LEU A 200 -11.50 -25.82 -0.57
C LEU A 200 -11.88 -26.54 -1.87
N PHE A 201 -11.50 -25.98 -3.01
CA PHE A 201 -11.73 -26.60 -4.32
C PHE A 201 -11.00 -27.95 -4.44
N LEU A 202 -9.73 -28.02 -4.01
CA LEU A 202 -8.95 -29.25 -4.02
C LEU A 202 -9.51 -30.31 -3.06
N GLN A 203 -10.02 -29.89 -1.90
CA GLN A 203 -10.68 -30.79 -0.95
C GLN A 203 -11.93 -31.42 -1.56
N ASN A 204 -12.79 -30.63 -2.21
CA ASN A 204 -13.98 -31.14 -2.90
C ASN A 204 -13.59 -32.12 -4.02
N THR A 205 -12.59 -31.76 -4.83
CA THR A 205 -12.07 -32.62 -5.92
C THR A 205 -11.56 -33.96 -5.37
N LYS A 206 -10.91 -33.96 -4.20
CA LYS A 206 -10.45 -35.19 -3.55
C LYS A 206 -11.64 -36.06 -3.13
N THR A 207 -12.68 -35.48 -2.53
CA THR A 207 -13.88 -36.22 -2.14
C THR A 207 -14.58 -36.85 -3.34
N GLU A 208 -14.70 -36.12 -4.46
CA GLU A 208 -15.22 -36.67 -5.72
C GLU A 208 -14.35 -37.84 -6.23
N ASN A 209 -13.03 -37.71 -6.16
CA ASN A 209 -12.11 -38.77 -6.56
C ASN A 209 -12.28 -40.04 -5.72
N ASP A 210 -12.45 -39.90 -4.39
CA ASP A 210 -12.67 -41.03 -3.51
C ASP A 210 -14.03 -41.72 -3.79
N GLN A 211 -15.08 -40.96 -4.12
CA GLN A 211 -16.36 -41.51 -4.57
C GLN A 211 -16.24 -42.26 -5.92
N LEU A 212 -15.42 -41.74 -6.83
CA LEU A 212 -15.14 -42.41 -8.12
C LEU A 212 -14.38 -43.72 -7.91
N LYS A 213 -13.40 -43.76 -7.01
CA LYS A 213 -12.69 -45.00 -6.66
C LYS A 213 -13.63 -46.06 -6.10
N GLU A 214 -14.55 -45.67 -5.23
CA GLU A 214 -15.52 -46.62 -4.68
C GLU A 214 -16.48 -47.13 -5.76
N SER A 215 -16.98 -46.24 -6.61
CA SER A 215 -17.80 -46.64 -7.76
C SER A 215 -17.07 -47.59 -8.71
N LEU A 216 -15.75 -47.40 -8.90
CA LEU A 216 -14.93 -48.28 -9.72
C LEU A 216 -14.80 -49.68 -9.09
N ARG A 217 -14.62 -49.78 -7.76
CA ARG A 217 -14.61 -51.07 -7.05
C ARG A 217 -15.94 -51.80 -7.17
N GLU A 218 -17.07 -51.09 -7.05
CA GLU A 218 -18.41 -51.66 -7.22
C GLU A 218 -18.57 -52.24 -8.64
N ILE A 219 -18.17 -51.48 -9.67
CA ILE A 219 -18.21 -51.92 -11.07
C ILE A 219 -17.31 -53.15 -11.30
N GLU A 220 -16.11 -53.17 -10.74
CA GLU A 220 -15.22 -54.33 -10.79
C GLU A 220 -15.79 -55.57 -10.10
N GLY A 221 -16.58 -55.38 -9.03
CA GLY A 221 -17.34 -56.45 -8.38
C GLY A 221 -18.39 -57.05 -9.32
N VAL A 222 -19.25 -56.20 -9.88
CA VAL A 222 -20.30 -56.63 -10.81
C VAL A 222 -19.72 -57.29 -12.06
N LYS A 223 -18.61 -56.78 -12.59
CA LYS A 223 -17.90 -57.40 -13.72
C LYS A 223 -17.47 -58.84 -13.39
N ARG A 224 -16.88 -59.07 -12.22
CA ARG A 224 -16.46 -60.42 -11.79
C ARG A 224 -17.65 -61.37 -11.65
N GLU A 225 -18.78 -60.90 -11.12
CA GLU A 225 -20.01 -61.69 -11.04
C GLU A 225 -20.53 -62.07 -12.43
N PHE A 226 -20.50 -61.12 -13.37
CA PHE A 226 -20.91 -61.35 -14.75
C PHE A 226 -20.01 -62.38 -15.44
N GLU A 227 -18.68 -62.26 -15.30
CA GLU A 227 -17.71 -63.25 -15.83
C GLU A 227 -17.92 -64.64 -15.22
N ASN A 228 -18.25 -64.73 -13.93
CA ASN A 228 -18.56 -66.00 -13.27
C ASN A 228 -19.89 -66.60 -13.75
N LEU A 229 -20.91 -65.78 -13.99
CA LEU A 229 -22.17 -66.21 -14.60
C LEU A 229 -21.96 -66.71 -16.03
N GLU A 230 -21.17 -66.00 -16.84
CA GLU A 230 -20.82 -66.44 -18.18
C GLU A 230 -20.11 -67.80 -18.16
N LYS A 231 -19.11 -67.98 -17.29
CA LYS A 231 -18.42 -69.28 -17.12
C LYS A 231 -19.38 -70.40 -16.72
N ARG A 232 -20.30 -70.15 -15.78
CA ARG A 232 -21.32 -71.13 -15.37
C ARG A 232 -22.25 -71.49 -16.52
N CYS A 233 -22.75 -70.50 -17.26
CA CYS A 233 -23.61 -70.69 -18.42
C CYS A 233 -22.89 -71.52 -19.50
N HIS A 234 -21.64 -71.21 -19.83
CA HIS A 234 -20.84 -71.98 -20.78
C HIS A 234 -20.66 -73.44 -20.34
N LYS A 235 -20.30 -73.66 -19.07
CA LYS A 235 -20.16 -75.01 -18.51
C LYS A 235 -21.47 -75.79 -18.59
N GLU A 236 -22.59 -75.19 -18.18
CA GLU A 236 -23.90 -75.83 -18.24
C GLU A 236 -24.32 -76.15 -19.68
N THR A 237 -24.06 -75.25 -20.64
CA THR A 237 -24.30 -75.56 -22.06
C THR A 237 -23.43 -76.70 -22.57
N SER A 238 -22.15 -76.77 -22.16
CA SER A 238 -21.23 -77.86 -22.54
C SER A 238 -21.65 -79.20 -21.93
N ASP A 239 -21.99 -79.22 -20.63
CA ASP A 239 -22.45 -80.42 -19.92
C ASP A 239 -23.76 -80.95 -20.54
N ARG A 240 -24.66 -80.05 -20.96
CA ARG A 240 -25.93 -80.42 -21.62
C ARG A 240 -25.74 -80.95 -23.04
N MET A 241 -24.87 -80.34 -23.86
CA MET A 241 -24.51 -80.86 -25.19
C MET A 241 -23.92 -82.27 -25.11
N SER A 242 -23.24 -82.59 -24.00
CA SER A 242 -22.68 -83.91 -23.74
C SER A 242 -23.72 -84.94 -23.24
N SER A 243 -24.90 -84.50 -22.78
CA SER A 243 -25.91 -85.36 -22.12
C SER A 243 -27.04 -85.89 -23.01
N GLY A 244 -27.07 -85.55 -24.30
CA GLY A 244 -27.88 -86.25 -25.31
C GLY A 244 -29.42 -86.27 -25.15
N ASN A 245 -30.01 -85.54 -24.18
CA ASN A 245 -31.47 -85.48 -24.03
C ASN A 245 -31.91 -84.21 -23.27
N ILE A 246 -33.18 -83.82 -23.49
CA ILE A 246 -34.04 -82.90 -22.69
C ILE A 246 -34.40 -81.55 -23.38
N SER A 247 -35.60 -81.51 -23.95
CA SER A 247 -36.18 -80.38 -24.70
C SER A 247 -36.99 -79.38 -23.85
N THR A 248 -37.52 -79.79 -22.68
CA THR A 248 -38.44 -78.95 -21.87
C THR A 248 -37.74 -78.25 -20.70
N LYS A 249 -36.92 -78.96 -19.92
CA LYS A 249 -36.14 -78.38 -18.81
C LYS A 249 -35.12 -77.33 -19.29
N TYR A 250 -34.65 -77.46 -20.53
CA TYR A 250 -33.78 -76.48 -21.17
C TYR A 250 -34.44 -75.12 -21.35
N LYS A 251 -35.73 -75.08 -21.74
CA LYS A 251 -36.46 -73.81 -21.91
C LYS A 251 -36.59 -73.09 -20.58
N GLU A 252 -37.00 -73.79 -19.52
CA GLU A 252 -37.21 -73.19 -18.19
C GLU A 252 -35.93 -72.62 -17.60
N ASP A 253 -34.81 -73.35 -17.68
CA ASP A 253 -33.53 -72.88 -17.15
C ASP A 253 -32.93 -71.75 -18.01
N ASN A 254 -33.10 -71.79 -19.35
CA ASN A 254 -32.63 -70.72 -20.23
C ASN A 254 -33.48 -69.43 -20.05
N ASP A 255 -34.78 -69.57 -19.86
CA ASP A 255 -35.67 -68.44 -19.54
C ASP A 255 -35.35 -67.85 -18.17
N ARG A 256 -35.02 -68.68 -17.18
CA ARG A 256 -34.55 -68.24 -15.86
C ARG A 256 -33.22 -67.47 -15.95
N LEU A 257 -32.23 -68.02 -16.64
CA LEU A 257 -30.93 -67.35 -16.82
C LEU A 257 -31.05 -66.05 -17.63
N ARG A 258 -31.94 -66.01 -18.64
CA ARG A 258 -32.24 -64.78 -19.39
C ARG A 258 -32.87 -63.72 -18.50
N LYS A 259 -33.77 -64.12 -17.60
CA LYS A 259 -34.40 -63.21 -16.63
C LYS A 259 -33.36 -62.66 -15.65
N GLU A 260 -32.56 -63.52 -15.02
CA GLU A 260 -31.49 -63.11 -14.09
C GLU A 260 -30.46 -62.18 -14.77
N ARG A 261 -30.08 -62.47 -16.02
CA ARG A 261 -29.20 -61.61 -16.81
C ARG A 261 -29.82 -60.24 -17.11
N ASN A 262 -31.12 -60.20 -17.44
CA ASN A 262 -31.82 -58.96 -17.74
C ASN A 262 -32.04 -58.12 -16.48
N ASP A 263 -32.27 -58.76 -15.33
CA ASP A 263 -32.39 -58.09 -14.03
C ASP A 263 -31.04 -57.47 -13.62
N ALA A 264 -29.94 -58.23 -13.74
CA ALA A 264 -28.58 -57.71 -13.52
C ALA A 264 -28.22 -56.54 -14.46
N ARG A 265 -28.62 -56.63 -15.74
CA ARG A 265 -28.44 -55.54 -16.72
C ARG A 265 -29.25 -54.29 -16.36
N THR A 266 -30.47 -54.46 -15.86
CA THR A 266 -31.35 -53.36 -15.44
C THR A 266 -30.79 -52.68 -14.19
N GLU A 267 -30.27 -53.45 -13.25
CA GLU A 267 -29.63 -52.94 -12.05
C GLU A 267 -28.34 -52.17 -12.37
N LEU A 268 -27.52 -52.68 -13.29
CA LEU A 268 -26.35 -51.97 -13.80
C LEU A 268 -26.74 -50.64 -14.49
N GLN A 269 -27.83 -50.62 -15.26
CA GLN A 269 -28.36 -49.38 -15.83
C GLN A 269 -28.92 -48.42 -14.77
N ARG A 270 -29.52 -48.93 -13.69
CA ARG A 270 -30.02 -48.14 -12.57
C ARG A 270 -28.87 -47.46 -11.82
N VAL A 271 -27.80 -48.18 -11.52
CA VAL A 271 -26.59 -47.64 -10.89
C VAL A 271 -25.96 -46.55 -11.76
N LEU A 272 -25.82 -46.80 -13.07
CA LEU A 272 -25.25 -45.83 -14.00
C LEU A 272 -26.12 -44.57 -14.21
N LYS A 273 -27.46 -44.71 -14.26
CA LYS A 273 -28.39 -43.58 -14.40
C LYS A 273 -28.59 -42.80 -13.10
N GLY A 274 -28.65 -43.49 -11.96
CA GLY A 274 -28.89 -42.90 -10.64
C GLY A 274 -27.76 -42.01 -10.15
N ARG A 275 -26.52 -42.23 -10.61
CA ARG A 275 -25.34 -41.45 -10.19
C ARG A 275 -24.88 -40.36 -11.17
N ARG A 276 -25.66 -40.03 -12.21
CA ARG A 276 -25.33 -39.01 -13.25
C ARG A 276 -23.85 -39.05 -13.70
N ILE A 277 -23.33 -40.24 -13.99
CA ILE A 277 -22.01 -40.36 -14.62
C ILE A 277 -22.18 -39.98 -16.10
N PHE A 278 -22.01 -38.70 -16.42
CA PHE A 278 -21.83 -38.26 -17.79
C PHE A 278 -20.44 -38.71 -18.26
N ILE A 279 -20.35 -39.92 -18.81
CA ILE A 279 -19.21 -40.25 -19.68
C ILE A 279 -19.41 -39.43 -20.94
N SER A 280 -18.85 -38.21 -20.96
CA SER A 280 -18.72 -37.45 -22.20
C SER A 280 -17.94 -38.33 -23.18
N LYS A 281 -18.55 -38.68 -24.32
CA LYS A 281 -17.84 -39.38 -25.38
C LYS A 281 -16.67 -38.49 -25.81
N PRO A 282 -15.41 -38.95 -25.79
CA PRO A 282 -14.35 -38.21 -26.44
C PRO A 282 -14.72 -38.11 -27.92
N LYS A 283 -14.88 -36.86 -28.40
CA LYS A 283 -14.97 -36.59 -29.84
C LYS A 283 -13.58 -36.83 -30.41
N TYR A 284 -13.27 -38.07 -30.77
CA TYR A 284 -12.20 -38.31 -31.72
C TYR A 284 -12.68 -37.76 -33.07
N ARG A 285 -12.02 -36.69 -33.54
CA ARG A 285 -12.06 -36.30 -34.94
C ARG A 285 -11.43 -37.45 -35.71
N GLU A 286 -12.23 -38.20 -36.45
CA GLU A 286 -11.70 -38.96 -37.58
C GLU A 286 -11.16 -37.95 -38.60
N GLY A 287 -9.86 -38.02 -38.82
CA GLY A 287 -9.15 -37.19 -39.78
C GLY A 287 -7.74 -36.88 -39.32
N SER A 288 -6.81 -37.81 -39.55
CA SER A 288 -5.41 -37.58 -39.96
C SER A 288 -4.70 -38.92 -40.15
N CYS A 289 -4.22 -39.13 -41.38
CA CYS A 289 -3.53 -40.29 -41.97
C CYS A 289 -4.45 -41.42 -42.46
#